data_AF-A0A1H0LSQ1-F1
#
_entry.id   AF-A0A1H0LSQ1-F1
#
_cell.length_a   1.000
_cell.length_b   1.000
_cell.length_c   1.000
_cell.angle_alpha   90.00
_cell.angle_beta   90.00
_cell.angle_gamma   90.00
#
_symmetry.space_group_name_H-M   'P 1'
#
loop_
_entity.id
_entity.type
_entity.pdbx_description
1 polymer ?
#
loop_
_entity_poly.entity_id
_entity_poly.type
_entity_poly.pdbx_seq_one_letter_code
_entity_poly.pdbx_strand_id
1 'polypeptide(L)'
;MRPGRVVALIIGCLLVLPGVGLIFGGGALGAAYAFGRNNDGYFQVSLSDLSADGAAITAHSPVLSTDMNTPGWLIESLRTDVRLTVTGSGQRPVFIGIGPSADVDAYLRGVAQDEITSIRSSGRPGYRSTAGTAATPPTAQHFWAASANGAGTQRLAWSLTSGRWEVVVMNADGSTGVSTAAVVEIRAPFLLPLALILFVIGLVVTAGGVVLIVVGASGRPRSPVGAGELVAPEAFPVVGAATEERPVMLAATLDPGLSRWQWLVKWFLAIPHLFVLGFLWIAFVVLTVVAGFAILFTGRYPRSLFDFNLGVLRWSWRVSYYAFSGGIGTDRYPPFTLAEVPDYPARIEIAYPVQLSRGLVLVKWWLLAIPHYLILGLLASNWWSWSGAGHDRFNGYPFGGGGVLGILVFIAGCALLFTGRYPRSLFDLVVGINRWIFRVIAYAALMTDHYPPFRLDQGGSEPSPPPTLGPGDSHVPNPVNTGGQP
;
A
#
# COMPACT_ATOMS: atom_id res chain seq x y z
N MET A 1 -21.24 3.37 22.79
CA MET A 1 -21.74 3.02 21.44
C MET A 1 -22.49 1.68 21.53
N ARG A 2 -23.57 1.45 20.77
CA ARG A 2 -24.24 0.13 20.76
C ARG A 2 -23.32 -0.92 20.10
N PRO A 3 -23.19 -2.14 20.63
CA PRO A 3 -22.24 -3.16 20.14
C PRO A 3 -22.37 -3.45 18.64
N GLY A 4 -23.59 -3.44 18.10
CA GLY A 4 -23.82 -3.63 16.66
C GLY A 4 -23.15 -2.60 15.73
N ARG A 5 -22.88 -1.37 16.20
CA ARG A 5 -22.19 -0.35 15.39
C ARG A 5 -20.68 -0.54 15.34
N VAL A 6 -20.11 -1.02 16.44
CA VAL A 6 -18.69 -1.39 16.50
C VAL A 6 -18.44 -2.60 15.61
N VAL A 7 -19.35 -3.59 15.64
CA VAL A 7 -19.31 -4.75 14.74
C VAL A 7 -19.43 -4.33 13.27
N ALA A 8 -20.37 -3.45 12.92
CA ALA A 8 -20.50 -2.92 11.55
C ALA A 8 -19.24 -2.18 11.08
N LEU A 9 -18.62 -1.37 11.94
CA LEU A 9 -17.35 -0.70 11.66
C LEU A 9 -16.23 -1.71 11.40
N ILE A 10 -16.09 -2.73 12.27
CA ILE A 10 -15.06 -3.78 12.14
C ILE A 10 -15.26 -4.57 10.84
N ILE A 11 -16.49 -5.00 10.55
CA ILE A 11 -16.81 -5.74 9.32
C ILE A 11 -16.53 -4.87 8.08
N GLY A 12 -16.94 -3.59 8.11
CA GLY A 12 -16.67 -2.67 7.02
C GLY A 12 -15.17 -2.49 6.77
N CYS A 13 -14.39 -2.32 7.84
CA CYS A 13 -12.93 -2.29 7.81
C CYS A 13 -12.32 -3.58 7.22
N LEU A 14 -12.78 -4.76 7.65
CA LEU A 14 -12.29 -6.05 7.17
C LEU A 14 -12.63 -6.31 5.69
N LEU A 15 -13.70 -5.71 5.16
CA LEU A 15 -14.09 -5.86 3.75
C LEU A 15 -13.31 -4.94 2.81
N VAL A 16 -12.95 -3.73 3.24
CA VAL A 16 -12.24 -2.77 2.37
C VAL A 16 -10.87 -3.30 1.94
N LEU A 17 -10.14 -4.00 2.81
CA LEU A 17 -8.79 -4.51 2.52
C LEU A 17 -8.77 -5.51 1.35
N PRO A 18 -9.53 -6.62 1.37
CA PRO A 18 -9.61 -7.52 0.23
C PRO A 18 -10.26 -6.86 -0.99
N GLY A 19 -11.24 -5.97 -0.81
CA GLY A 19 -11.85 -5.23 -1.90
C GLY A 19 -10.84 -4.39 -2.70
N VAL A 20 -10.01 -3.63 -2.00
CA VAL A 20 -8.93 -2.82 -2.61
C VAL A 20 -7.89 -3.72 -3.27
N GLY A 21 -7.50 -4.82 -2.62
CA GLY A 21 -6.59 -5.81 -3.20
C GLY A 21 -7.10 -6.39 -4.53
N LEU A 22 -8.39 -6.70 -4.61
CA LEU A 22 -9.05 -7.19 -5.82
C LEU A 22 -9.09 -6.13 -6.94
N ILE A 23 -9.31 -4.85 -6.61
CA ILE A 23 -9.27 -3.74 -7.58
C ILE A 23 -7.87 -3.61 -8.18
N PHE A 24 -6.83 -3.54 -7.34
CA PHE A 24 -5.46 -3.41 -7.82
C PHE A 24 -4.99 -4.65 -8.57
N GLY A 25 -5.32 -5.85 -8.08
CA GLY A 25 -5.00 -7.11 -8.75
C GLY A 25 -5.68 -7.23 -10.11
N GLY A 26 -6.99 -6.96 -10.19
CA GLY A 26 -7.75 -6.95 -11.44
C GLY A 26 -7.26 -5.89 -12.41
N GLY A 27 -6.95 -4.68 -11.93
CA GLY A 27 -6.39 -3.59 -12.74
C GLY A 27 -5.00 -3.91 -13.30
N ALA A 28 -4.10 -4.44 -12.46
CA ALA A 28 -2.76 -4.84 -12.88
C ALA A 28 -2.81 -6.00 -13.89
N LEU A 29 -3.67 -7.00 -13.65
CA LEU A 29 -3.88 -8.10 -14.59
C LEU A 29 -4.45 -7.60 -15.92
N GLY A 30 -5.41 -6.68 -15.89
CA GLY A 30 -5.98 -6.05 -17.08
C GLY A 30 -4.96 -5.23 -17.86
N ALA A 31 -4.09 -4.47 -17.17
CA ALA A 31 -3.00 -3.72 -17.79
C ALA A 31 -1.96 -4.65 -18.42
N ALA A 32 -1.53 -5.70 -17.71
CA ALA A 32 -0.63 -6.71 -18.26
C ALA A 32 -1.24 -7.39 -19.50
N TYR A 33 -2.54 -7.67 -19.48
CA TYR A 33 -3.25 -8.21 -20.64
C TYR A 33 -3.33 -7.22 -21.81
N ALA A 34 -3.58 -5.95 -21.55
CA ALA A 34 -3.71 -4.92 -22.58
C ALA A 34 -2.36 -4.59 -23.24
N PHE A 35 -1.30 -4.45 -22.46
CA PHE A 35 0.01 -4.00 -22.93
C PHE A 35 0.99 -5.13 -23.26
N GLY A 36 0.78 -6.33 -22.72
CA GLY A 36 1.67 -7.48 -22.91
C GLY A 36 1.37 -8.32 -24.15
N ARG A 37 0.24 -8.09 -24.83
CA ARG A 37 -0.20 -8.89 -26.00
C ARG A 37 0.09 -8.19 -27.32
N ASN A 38 0.30 -8.98 -28.37
CA ASN A 38 0.30 -8.49 -29.73
C ASN A 38 -1.14 -8.21 -30.24
N ASN A 39 -1.24 -7.67 -31.46
CA ASN A 39 -2.53 -7.32 -32.09
C ASN A 39 -3.44 -8.55 -32.25
N ASP A 40 -2.87 -9.73 -32.42
CA ASP A 40 -3.59 -11.00 -32.58
C ASP A 40 -4.03 -11.63 -31.23
N GLY A 41 -3.67 -11.00 -30.11
CA GLY A 41 -4.07 -11.41 -28.77
C GLY A 41 -3.17 -12.46 -28.11
N TYR A 42 -1.96 -12.66 -28.62
CA TYR A 42 -0.97 -13.58 -28.08
C TYR A 42 0.08 -12.84 -27.26
N PHE A 43 0.49 -13.46 -26.15
CA PHE A 43 1.71 -13.12 -25.45
C PHE A 43 2.87 -13.84 -26.11
N GLN A 44 3.90 -13.09 -26.52
CA GLN A 44 5.03 -13.63 -27.25
C GLN A 44 6.24 -13.78 -26.32
N VAL A 45 6.81 -14.98 -26.31
CA VAL A 45 8.09 -15.28 -25.66
C VAL A 45 9.06 -15.77 -26.74
N SER A 46 10.11 -14.99 -26.96
CA SER A 46 11.14 -15.30 -27.96
C SER A 46 12.33 -16.01 -27.30
N LEU A 47 12.68 -17.19 -27.80
CA LEU A 47 13.85 -17.98 -27.40
C LEU A 47 14.86 -17.95 -28.56
N SER A 48 15.84 -17.06 -28.46
CA SER A 48 16.94 -16.95 -29.42
C SER A 48 18.05 -17.96 -29.11
N ASP A 49 18.69 -18.47 -30.16
CA ASP A 49 19.89 -19.32 -30.09
C ASP A 49 19.68 -20.67 -29.36
N LEU A 50 18.63 -21.41 -29.72
CA LEU A 50 18.48 -22.79 -29.24
C LEU A 50 19.44 -23.69 -30.03
N SER A 51 20.59 -23.98 -29.44
CA SER A 51 21.57 -24.93 -29.96
C SER A 51 21.75 -26.07 -28.99
N ALA A 52 21.68 -27.29 -29.51
CA ALA A 52 21.88 -28.53 -28.77
C ALA A 52 22.80 -29.46 -29.56
N ASP A 53 23.70 -30.12 -28.84
CA ASP A 53 24.63 -31.10 -29.39
C ASP A 53 23.93 -32.47 -29.54
N GLY A 54 22.88 -32.72 -28.76
CA GLY A 54 22.03 -33.90 -28.82
C GLY A 54 21.18 -34.02 -30.10
N ALA A 55 20.45 -35.14 -30.21
CA ALA A 55 19.47 -35.40 -31.27
C ALA A 55 18.13 -34.69 -31.03
N ALA A 56 17.81 -34.34 -29.78
CA ALA A 56 16.57 -33.66 -29.42
C ALA A 56 16.80 -32.56 -28.39
N ILE A 57 16.07 -31.45 -28.54
CA ILE A 57 15.84 -30.47 -27.50
C ILE A 57 14.49 -30.80 -26.86
N THR A 58 14.51 -31.11 -25.57
CA THR A 58 13.31 -31.33 -24.78
C THR A 58 13.10 -30.18 -23.81
N ALA A 59 11.84 -29.77 -23.65
CA ALA A 59 11.47 -28.80 -22.64
C ALA A 59 10.41 -29.43 -21.75
N HIS A 60 10.83 -29.82 -20.55
CA HIS A 60 9.89 -30.13 -19.47
C HIS A 60 9.30 -28.81 -19.00
N SER A 61 8.19 -28.39 -19.60
CA SER A 61 7.59 -27.10 -19.29
C SER A 61 6.78 -27.20 -17.99
N PRO A 62 7.18 -26.53 -16.89
CA PRO A 62 6.33 -26.41 -15.71
C PRO A 62 5.03 -25.62 -16.00
N VAL A 63 4.92 -25.00 -17.17
CA VAL A 63 3.71 -24.33 -17.67
C VAL A 63 2.71 -25.33 -18.27
N LEU A 64 3.15 -26.54 -18.63
CA LEU A 64 2.32 -27.61 -19.20
C LEU A 64 2.10 -28.79 -18.23
N SER A 65 2.85 -28.86 -17.12
CA SER A 65 2.60 -29.81 -16.04
C SER A 65 1.42 -29.35 -15.18
N THR A 66 0.33 -30.11 -15.20
CA THR A 66 -0.89 -29.84 -14.43
C THR A 66 -0.86 -30.48 -13.04
N ASP A 67 0.34 -30.54 -12.45
CA ASP A 67 0.60 -31.23 -11.17
C ASP A 67 0.17 -30.40 -9.95
N MET A 68 -0.17 -29.13 -10.16
CA MET A 68 -0.88 -28.31 -9.18
C MET A 68 -2.34 -28.72 -9.25
N ASN A 69 -2.89 -29.50 -8.29
CA ASN A 69 -4.29 -29.97 -8.08
C ASN A 69 -5.46 -29.27 -8.82
N THR A 70 -5.35 -29.04 -10.12
CA THR A 70 -6.21 -28.17 -10.91
C THR A 70 -7.13 -29.11 -11.68
N PRO A 71 -8.44 -29.07 -11.43
CA PRO A 71 -9.36 -29.96 -12.10
C PRO A 71 -9.27 -29.81 -13.63
N GLY A 72 -9.22 -30.93 -14.37
CA GLY A 72 -9.05 -30.89 -15.83
C GLY A 72 -10.12 -30.07 -16.57
N TRP A 73 -11.37 -30.11 -16.06
CA TRP A 73 -12.47 -29.29 -16.59
C TRP A 73 -12.19 -27.78 -16.54
N LEU A 74 -11.45 -27.32 -15.51
CA LEU A 74 -11.13 -25.91 -15.35
C LEU A 74 -10.16 -25.48 -16.45
N ILE A 75 -9.15 -26.30 -16.76
CA ILE A 75 -8.15 -26.02 -17.80
C ILE A 75 -8.82 -25.90 -19.17
N GLU A 76 -9.69 -26.84 -19.48
CA GLU A 76 -10.45 -26.84 -20.74
C GLU A 76 -11.37 -25.61 -20.86
N SER A 77 -11.92 -25.13 -19.73
CA SER A 77 -12.77 -23.94 -19.71
C SER A 77 -12.00 -22.63 -19.98
N LEU A 78 -10.69 -22.59 -19.70
CA LEU A 78 -9.85 -21.40 -19.91
C LEU A 78 -9.59 -21.11 -21.40
N ARG A 79 -9.83 -22.07 -22.29
CA ARG A 79 -9.58 -21.99 -23.75
C ARG A 79 -8.24 -21.32 -24.09
N THR A 80 -7.17 -21.88 -23.54
CA THR A 80 -5.81 -21.35 -23.76
C THR A 80 -5.22 -22.00 -25.00
N ASP A 81 -4.89 -21.19 -26.01
CA ASP A 81 -4.25 -21.66 -27.23
C ASP A 81 -2.74 -21.37 -27.16
N VAL A 82 -1.94 -22.37 -27.51
CA VAL A 82 -0.49 -22.25 -27.62
C VAL A 82 -0.11 -22.40 -29.08
N ARG A 83 0.72 -21.49 -29.57
CA ARG A 83 1.32 -21.59 -30.89
C ARG A 83 2.83 -21.57 -30.75
N LEU A 84 3.47 -22.61 -31.25
CA LEU A 84 4.92 -22.71 -31.32
C LEU A 84 5.36 -22.44 -32.76
N THR A 85 6.29 -21.50 -32.92
CA THR A 85 6.93 -21.23 -34.22
C THR A 85 8.41 -21.55 -34.07
N VAL A 86 8.93 -22.52 -34.81
CA VAL A 86 10.36 -22.86 -34.81
C VAL A 86 10.94 -22.57 -36.19
N THR A 87 12.08 -21.91 -36.23
CA THR A 87 12.84 -21.61 -37.44
C THR A 87 14.17 -22.35 -37.39
N GLY A 88 14.41 -23.27 -38.33
CA GLY A 88 15.70 -23.92 -38.49
C GLY A 88 16.76 -22.94 -39.02
N SER A 89 17.98 -23.00 -38.49
CA SER A 89 19.09 -22.14 -38.96
C SER A 89 19.77 -22.68 -40.24
N GLY A 90 19.48 -23.92 -40.65
CA GLY A 90 20.06 -24.59 -41.82
C GLY A 90 19.03 -25.15 -42.81
N GLN A 91 19.49 -25.88 -43.83
CA GLN A 91 18.62 -26.50 -44.85
C GLN A 91 17.94 -27.81 -44.38
N ARG A 92 18.27 -28.31 -43.20
CA ARG A 92 17.70 -29.56 -42.68
C ARG A 92 16.26 -29.34 -42.21
N PRO A 93 15.31 -30.24 -42.55
CA PRO A 93 13.95 -30.16 -42.05
C PRO A 93 13.93 -30.35 -40.52
N VAL A 94 13.19 -29.48 -39.84
CA VAL A 94 12.99 -29.54 -38.38
C VAL A 94 11.63 -30.18 -38.10
N PHE A 95 11.56 -30.98 -37.04
CA PHE A 95 10.35 -31.55 -36.49
C PHE A 95 10.02 -30.90 -35.14
N ILE A 96 8.74 -30.59 -34.95
CA ILE A 96 8.17 -30.13 -33.68
C ILE A 96 7.05 -31.11 -33.33
N GLY A 97 7.09 -31.68 -32.12
CA GLY A 97 6.05 -32.56 -31.61
C GLY A 97 5.60 -32.17 -30.20
N ILE A 98 4.31 -32.33 -29.93
CA ILE A 98 3.72 -32.28 -28.59
C ILE A 98 3.08 -33.65 -28.34
N GLY A 99 3.51 -34.33 -27.28
CA GLY A 99 3.05 -35.69 -26.95
C GLY A 99 2.91 -35.90 -25.44
N PRO A 100 2.19 -36.96 -25.01
CA PRO A 100 2.12 -37.33 -23.61
C PRO A 100 3.51 -37.66 -23.07
N SER A 101 3.86 -37.15 -21.88
CA SER A 101 5.22 -37.32 -21.33
C SER A 101 5.66 -38.78 -21.24
N ALA A 102 4.76 -39.70 -20.87
CA ALA A 102 5.11 -41.13 -20.76
C ALA A 102 5.53 -41.77 -22.09
N ASP A 103 4.92 -41.35 -23.20
CA ASP A 103 5.22 -41.87 -24.54
C ASP A 103 6.48 -41.22 -25.10
N VAL A 104 6.66 -39.92 -24.85
CA VAL A 104 7.87 -39.18 -25.23
C VAL A 104 9.10 -39.70 -24.47
N ASP A 105 9.00 -39.90 -23.15
CA ASP A 105 10.03 -40.50 -22.31
C ASP A 105 10.41 -41.91 -22.79
N ALA A 106 9.43 -42.69 -23.26
CA ALA A 106 9.68 -44.02 -23.80
C ALA A 106 10.41 -43.97 -25.14
N TYR A 107 10.04 -43.02 -26.02
CA TYR A 107 10.65 -42.81 -27.33
C TYR A 107 12.08 -42.27 -27.24
N LEU A 108 12.35 -41.34 -26.32
CA LEU A 108 13.67 -40.72 -26.14
C LEU A 108 14.61 -41.54 -25.23
N ARG A 109 14.18 -42.72 -24.77
CA ARG A 109 14.99 -43.56 -23.89
C ARG A 109 16.27 -44.03 -24.60
N GLY A 110 17.42 -43.53 -24.15
CA GLY A 110 18.73 -43.85 -24.74
C GLY A 110 19.12 -42.98 -25.94
N VAL A 111 18.33 -41.95 -26.24
CA VAL A 111 18.62 -40.93 -27.26
C VAL A 111 19.42 -39.78 -26.62
N ALA A 112 20.36 -39.21 -27.38
CA ALA A 112 21.08 -38.02 -26.94
C ALA A 112 20.11 -36.83 -26.89
N GLN A 113 19.90 -36.23 -25.72
CA GLN A 113 18.96 -35.12 -25.56
C GLN A 113 19.50 -34.01 -24.67
N ASP A 114 19.15 -32.78 -25.00
CA ASP A 114 19.45 -31.59 -24.21
C ASP A 114 18.14 -31.03 -23.64
N GLU A 115 17.98 -31.18 -22.32
CA GLU A 115 16.78 -30.75 -21.59
C GLU A 115 16.93 -29.29 -21.13
N ILE A 116 15.95 -28.44 -21.44
CA ILE A 116 15.91 -27.06 -20.95
C ILE A 116 15.51 -27.05 -19.46
N THR A 117 16.44 -26.69 -18.59
CA THR A 117 16.24 -26.70 -17.12
C THR A 117 15.93 -25.32 -16.52
N SER A 118 16.35 -24.24 -17.18
CA SER A 118 16.06 -22.87 -16.72
C SER A 118 16.13 -21.87 -17.87
N ILE A 119 15.34 -20.79 -17.76
CA ILE A 119 15.40 -19.64 -18.65
C ILE A 119 15.88 -18.45 -17.82
N ARG A 120 17.08 -17.94 -18.10
CA ARG A 120 17.61 -16.75 -17.42
C ARG A 120 16.89 -15.49 -17.88
N SER A 121 16.94 -14.41 -17.09
CA SER A 121 16.37 -13.11 -17.45
C SER A 121 16.93 -12.51 -18.75
N SER A 122 18.10 -13.01 -19.21
CA SER A 122 18.71 -12.68 -20.50
C SER A 122 18.11 -13.41 -21.70
N GLY A 123 17.14 -14.31 -21.52
CA GLY A 123 16.52 -15.10 -22.59
C GLY A 123 17.34 -16.31 -23.05
N ARG A 124 18.54 -16.54 -22.47
CA ARG A 124 19.37 -17.71 -22.80
C ARG A 124 18.96 -18.94 -21.97
N PRO A 125 18.59 -20.07 -22.60
CA PRO A 125 18.27 -21.31 -21.90
C PRO A 125 19.51 -21.96 -21.26
N GLY A 126 19.33 -22.62 -20.13
CA GLY A 126 20.30 -23.53 -19.53
C GLY A 126 19.93 -24.98 -19.84
N TYR A 127 20.90 -25.79 -20.26
CA TYR A 127 20.67 -27.17 -20.69
C TYR A 127 21.21 -28.19 -19.69
N ARG A 128 20.55 -29.34 -19.60
CA ARG A 128 21.08 -30.58 -19.03
C ARG A 128 21.19 -31.60 -20.16
N SER A 129 22.41 -31.93 -20.54
CA SER A 129 22.68 -32.90 -21.58
C SER A 129 22.67 -34.33 -21.04
N THR A 130 21.99 -35.22 -21.76
CA THR A 130 21.98 -36.66 -21.53
C THR A 130 22.66 -37.34 -22.71
N ALA A 131 23.70 -38.12 -22.43
CA ALA A 131 24.41 -38.88 -23.47
C ALA A 131 23.53 -40.00 -24.01
N GLY A 132 23.61 -40.25 -25.32
CA GLY A 132 22.81 -41.28 -25.99
C GLY A 132 23.14 -41.39 -27.48
N THR A 133 22.23 -42.01 -28.23
CA THR A 133 22.36 -42.27 -29.67
C THR A 133 21.43 -41.36 -30.50
N ALA A 134 21.51 -41.45 -31.83
CA ALA A 134 20.56 -40.76 -32.72
C ALA A 134 19.13 -41.29 -32.52
N ALA A 135 18.14 -40.42 -32.68
CA ALA A 135 16.75 -40.82 -32.57
C ALA A 135 16.31 -41.59 -33.83
N THR A 136 15.30 -42.45 -33.69
CA THR A 136 14.54 -42.88 -34.88
C THR A 136 13.77 -41.70 -35.45
N PRO A 137 13.36 -41.69 -36.73
CA PRO A 137 12.65 -40.55 -37.29
C PRO A 137 11.33 -40.28 -36.54
N PRO A 138 11.11 -39.06 -36.00
CA PRO A 138 9.93 -38.75 -35.19
C PRO A 138 8.62 -38.78 -36.00
N THR A 139 8.69 -38.61 -37.31
CA THR A 139 7.54 -38.66 -38.24
C THR A 139 6.96 -40.07 -38.40
N ALA A 140 7.70 -41.11 -38.02
CA ALA A 140 7.22 -42.49 -38.01
C ALA A 140 6.37 -42.82 -36.78
N GLN A 141 6.35 -41.94 -35.77
CA GLN A 141 5.64 -42.17 -34.51
C GLN A 141 4.23 -41.59 -34.56
N HIS A 142 3.25 -42.33 -34.01
CA HIS A 142 1.84 -41.96 -34.06
C HIS A 142 1.26 -41.43 -32.73
N PHE A 143 2.07 -41.38 -31.66
CA PHE A 143 1.61 -40.93 -30.34
C PHE A 143 1.58 -39.40 -30.19
N TRP A 144 2.06 -38.64 -31.18
CA TRP A 144 2.04 -37.18 -31.15
C TRP A 144 0.62 -36.65 -31.20
N ALA A 145 0.24 -35.83 -30.21
CA ALA A 145 -1.04 -35.14 -30.22
C ALA A 145 -1.07 -34.02 -31.26
N ALA A 146 0.06 -33.36 -31.47
CA ALA A 146 0.24 -32.38 -32.53
C ALA A 146 1.70 -32.42 -33.02
N SER A 147 1.91 -32.38 -34.33
CA SER A 147 3.26 -32.32 -34.90
C SER A 147 3.32 -31.51 -36.18
N ALA A 148 4.45 -30.86 -36.43
CA ALA A 148 4.76 -30.18 -37.68
C ALA A 148 6.19 -30.54 -38.13
N ASN A 149 6.39 -30.71 -39.43
CA ASN A 149 7.71 -30.97 -39.99
C ASN A 149 7.90 -30.25 -41.33
N GLY A 150 9.11 -29.79 -41.58
CA GLY A 150 9.47 -29.17 -42.86
C GLY A 150 10.74 -28.33 -42.79
N ALA A 151 11.19 -27.85 -43.95
CA ALA A 151 12.30 -26.91 -44.03
C ALA A 151 11.87 -25.49 -43.64
N GLY A 152 12.79 -24.68 -43.11
CA GLY A 152 12.55 -23.28 -42.76
C GLY A 152 11.72 -23.09 -41.49
N THR A 153 10.71 -22.22 -41.54
CA THR A 153 9.86 -21.88 -40.38
C THR A 153 8.64 -22.80 -40.32
N GLN A 154 8.51 -23.54 -39.23
CA GLN A 154 7.38 -24.43 -38.96
C GLN A 154 6.52 -23.86 -37.82
N ARG A 155 5.20 -23.97 -37.97
CA ARG A 155 4.22 -23.49 -36.98
C ARG A 155 3.35 -24.65 -36.52
N LEU A 156 3.25 -24.82 -35.21
CA LEU A 156 2.39 -25.78 -34.55
C LEU A 156 1.40 -25.04 -33.66
N ALA A 157 0.10 -25.26 -33.89
CA ALA A 157 -0.96 -24.74 -33.03
C ALA A 157 -1.57 -25.88 -32.22
N TRP A 158 -1.70 -25.67 -30.91
CA TRP A 158 -2.23 -26.67 -29.99
C TRP A 158 -3.02 -25.99 -28.88
N SER A 159 -4.22 -26.52 -28.60
CA SER A 159 -5.04 -26.04 -27.50
C SER A 159 -4.73 -26.83 -26.25
N LEU A 160 -4.54 -26.13 -25.13
CA LEU A 160 -4.15 -26.72 -23.86
C LEU A 160 -5.22 -27.69 -23.37
N THR A 161 -4.83 -28.93 -23.11
CA THR A 161 -5.70 -29.98 -22.55
C THR A 161 -5.12 -30.51 -21.25
N SER A 162 -5.96 -31.09 -20.40
CA SER A 162 -5.52 -31.69 -19.14
C SER A 162 -4.58 -32.88 -19.40
N GLY A 163 -3.48 -32.97 -18.63
CA GLY A 163 -2.47 -34.02 -18.82
C GLY A 163 -1.04 -33.52 -18.63
N ARG A 164 -0.09 -34.46 -18.70
CA ARG A 164 1.36 -34.18 -18.73
C ARG A 164 1.84 -34.26 -20.16
N TRP A 165 2.29 -33.11 -20.66
CA TRP A 165 2.67 -32.93 -22.06
C TRP A 165 4.12 -32.52 -22.16
N GLU A 166 4.80 -33.05 -23.16
CA GLU A 166 6.19 -32.71 -23.46
C GLU A 166 6.32 -32.19 -24.89
N VAL A 167 7.14 -31.15 -25.04
CA VAL A 167 7.44 -30.54 -26.34
C VAL A 167 8.84 -30.97 -26.77
N VAL A 168 8.93 -31.47 -27.98
CA VAL A 168 10.18 -31.96 -28.56
C VAL A 168 10.48 -31.23 -29.85
N VAL A 169 11.71 -30.72 -29.95
CA VAL A 169 12.25 -30.13 -31.18
C VAL A 169 13.48 -30.93 -31.60
N MET A 170 13.49 -31.45 -32.82
CA MET A 170 14.59 -32.25 -33.34
C MET A 170 14.72 -32.14 -34.86
N ASN A 171 15.81 -32.65 -35.41
CA ASN A 171 15.91 -32.84 -36.86
C ASN A 171 14.91 -33.94 -37.30
N ALA A 172 14.24 -33.75 -38.43
CA ALA A 172 13.19 -34.67 -38.90
C ALA A 172 13.71 -36.08 -39.26
N ASP A 173 15.02 -36.23 -39.46
CA ASP A 173 15.72 -37.48 -39.70
C ASP A 173 16.26 -38.15 -38.43
N GLY A 174 16.12 -37.52 -37.26
CA GLY A 174 16.64 -38.01 -35.98
C GLY A 174 18.14 -37.78 -35.76
N SER A 175 18.81 -37.04 -36.65
CA SER A 175 20.24 -36.74 -36.55
C SER A 175 20.58 -35.77 -35.41
N THR A 176 21.80 -35.89 -34.88
CA THR A 176 22.34 -35.01 -33.82
C THR A 176 22.68 -33.61 -34.33
N GLY A 177 22.71 -32.64 -33.43
CA GLY A 177 23.02 -31.25 -33.72
C GLY A 177 21.77 -30.49 -34.17
N VAL A 178 21.04 -29.93 -33.22
CA VAL A 178 19.82 -29.15 -33.43
C VAL A 178 20.15 -27.67 -33.23
N SER A 179 20.00 -26.86 -34.27
CA SER A 179 20.17 -25.40 -34.19
C SER A 179 18.91 -24.72 -34.74
N THR A 180 18.13 -24.14 -33.83
CA THR A 180 16.84 -23.53 -34.14
C THR A 180 16.62 -22.25 -33.34
N ALA A 181 15.66 -21.44 -33.76
CA ALA A 181 15.09 -20.38 -32.95
C ALA A 181 13.61 -20.69 -32.74
N ALA A 182 13.10 -20.52 -31.51
CA ALA A 182 11.71 -20.81 -31.19
C ALA A 182 11.01 -19.57 -30.63
N VAL A 183 9.76 -19.40 -31.04
CA VAL A 183 8.86 -18.39 -30.52
C VAL A 183 7.64 -19.11 -29.98
N VAL A 184 7.36 -18.90 -28.70
CA VAL A 184 6.14 -19.39 -28.03
C VAL A 184 5.16 -18.24 -27.98
N GLU A 185 3.99 -18.44 -28.57
CA GLU A 185 2.87 -17.51 -28.54
C GLU A 185 1.74 -18.14 -27.72
N ILE A 186 1.28 -17.48 -26.67
CA ILE A 186 0.20 -17.99 -25.80
C ILE A 186 -0.99 -17.04 -25.85
N ARG A 187 -2.17 -17.56 -26.17
CA ARG A 187 -3.44 -16.81 -26.13
C ARG A 187 -4.27 -17.29 -24.96
N ALA A 188 -4.51 -16.39 -24.01
CA ALA A 188 -5.25 -16.66 -22.78
C ALA A 188 -6.47 -15.72 -22.67
N PRO A 189 -7.56 -16.02 -23.40
CA PRO A 189 -8.72 -15.12 -23.51
C PRO A 189 -9.47 -14.95 -22.18
N PHE A 190 -9.30 -15.87 -21.23
CA PHE A 190 -9.91 -15.83 -19.90
C PHE A 190 -9.32 -14.73 -18.99
N LEU A 191 -8.13 -14.19 -19.29
CA LEU A 191 -7.48 -13.20 -18.43
C LEU A 191 -8.25 -11.89 -18.36
N LEU A 192 -8.84 -11.45 -19.48
CA LEU A 192 -9.65 -10.24 -19.51
C LEU A 192 -10.94 -10.34 -18.67
N PRO A 193 -11.82 -11.35 -18.87
CA PRO A 193 -13.00 -11.48 -18.03
C PRO A 193 -12.62 -11.72 -16.57
N LEU A 194 -11.54 -12.46 -16.27
CA LEU A 194 -11.03 -12.62 -14.90
C LEU A 194 -10.63 -11.27 -14.29
N ALA A 195 -9.85 -10.46 -15.01
CA ALA A 195 -9.44 -9.13 -14.57
C ALA A 195 -10.66 -8.23 -14.28
N LEU A 196 -11.66 -8.24 -15.16
CA LEU A 196 -12.90 -7.48 -14.98
C LEU A 196 -13.72 -7.98 -13.79
N ILE A 197 -13.87 -9.30 -13.63
CA ILE A 197 -14.59 -9.89 -12.49
C ILE A 197 -13.92 -9.49 -11.17
N LEU A 198 -12.60 -9.63 -11.07
CA LEU A 198 -11.84 -9.23 -9.88
C LEU A 198 -12.02 -7.74 -9.59
N PHE A 199 -11.93 -6.90 -10.62
CA PHE A 199 -12.11 -5.46 -10.48
C PHE A 199 -13.51 -5.07 -10.00
N VAL A 200 -14.56 -5.65 -10.59
CA VAL A 200 -15.96 -5.37 -10.24
C VAL A 200 -16.29 -5.88 -8.84
N ILE A 201 -15.90 -7.11 -8.49
CA ILE A 201 -16.08 -7.65 -7.14
C ILE A 201 -15.36 -6.76 -6.13
N GLY A 202 -14.12 -6.37 -6.42
CA GLY A 202 -13.35 -5.47 -5.58
C GLY A 202 -14.07 -4.13 -5.34
N LEU A 203 -14.66 -3.55 -6.39
CA LEU A 203 -15.44 -2.31 -6.30
C LEU A 203 -16.69 -2.47 -5.43
N VAL A 204 -17.44 -3.56 -5.61
CA VAL A 204 -18.66 -3.85 -4.83
C VAL A 204 -18.33 -4.09 -3.36
N VAL A 205 -17.31 -4.90 -3.06
CA VAL A 205 -16.86 -5.20 -1.71
C VAL A 205 -16.36 -3.94 -1.01
N THR A 206 -15.57 -3.12 -1.70
CA THR A 206 -15.08 -1.84 -1.17
C THR A 206 -16.23 -0.88 -0.90
N ALA A 207 -17.19 -0.75 -1.82
CA ALA A 207 -18.36 0.10 -1.63
C ALA A 207 -19.20 -0.35 -0.43
N GLY A 208 -19.48 -1.65 -0.30
CA GLY A 208 -20.19 -2.22 0.85
C GLY A 208 -19.46 -1.98 2.17
N GLY A 209 -18.14 -2.16 2.18
CA GLY A 209 -17.29 -1.86 3.33
C GLY A 209 -17.34 -0.40 3.74
N VAL A 210 -17.27 0.53 2.77
CA VAL A 210 -17.41 1.98 3.00
C VAL A 210 -18.79 2.32 3.56
N VAL A 211 -19.89 1.77 3.01
CA VAL A 211 -21.23 2.00 3.55
C VAL A 211 -21.34 1.55 5.01
N LEU A 212 -20.81 0.37 5.34
CA LEU A 212 -20.80 -0.15 6.72
C LEU A 212 -19.99 0.74 7.67
N ILE A 213 -18.84 1.28 7.21
CA ILE A 213 -18.03 2.22 7.99
C ILE A 213 -18.81 3.51 8.24
N VAL A 214 -19.45 4.08 7.22
CA VAL A 214 -20.24 5.31 7.35
C VAL A 214 -21.42 5.12 8.30
N VAL A 215 -22.14 3.99 8.21
CA VAL A 215 -23.24 3.65 9.11
C VAL A 215 -22.76 3.39 10.54
N GLY A 216 -21.59 2.76 10.70
CA GLY A 216 -20.97 2.54 12.01
C GLY A 216 -20.52 3.85 12.67
N ALA A 217 -20.00 4.79 11.88
CA ALA A 217 -19.43 6.06 12.34
C ALA A 217 -20.45 7.19 12.57
N SER A 218 -21.61 7.16 11.90
CA SER A 218 -22.64 8.23 11.95
C SER A 218 -23.48 8.27 13.24
N GLY A 219 -23.03 7.63 14.32
CA GLY A 219 -23.64 7.73 15.64
C GLY A 219 -23.37 9.09 16.29
N ARG A 220 -24.22 10.10 16.01
CA ARG A 220 -24.23 11.38 16.74
C ARG A 220 -24.16 11.15 18.26
N PRO A 221 -23.21 11.77 18.98
CA PRO A 221 -23.41 12.06 20.38
C PRO A 221 -24.65 12.95 20.48
N ARG A 222 -25.68 12.52 21.22
CA ARG A 222 -26.61 13.50 21.78
C ARG A 222 -25.81 14.24 22.84
N SER A 223 -25.54 15.52 22.62
CA SER A 223 -25.11 16.40 23.71
C SER A 223 -26.15 16.27 24.82
N PRO A 224 -25.76 15.92 26.07
CA PRO A 224 -26.65 16.11 27.19
C PRO A 224 -26.77 17.62 27.39
N VAL A 225 -27.83 18.20 26.82
CA VAL A 225 -28.28 19.53 27.24
C VAL A 225 -29.10 19.31 28.50
N GLY A 226 -28.55 19.75 29.63
CA GLY A 226 -29.29 19.92 30.88
C GLY A 226 -28.69 19.20 32.08
N ALA A 227 -28.03 19.98 32.93
CA ALA A 227 -28.23 20.08 34.38
C ALA A 227 -26.93 20.03 35.18
N GLY A 228 -26.69 21.11 35.93
CA GLY A 228 -25.81 21.10 37.09
C GLY A 228 -24.51 21.86 36.88
N GLU A 229 -24.55 23.14 37.24
CA GLU A 229 -23.41 23.90 37.72
C GLU A 229 -22.73 23.13 38.86
N LEU A 230 -21.79 22.26 38.50
CA LEU A 230 -20.86 21.62 39.41
C LEU A 230 -19.49 22.13 39.03
N VAL A 231 -18.86 22.81 39.99
CA VAL A 231 -17.49 23.30 39.94
C VAL A 231 -16.59 22.20 39.38
N ALA A 232 -16.13 22.38 38.14
CA ALA A 232 -15.27 21.43 37.46
C ALA A 232 -13.88 21.43 38.13
N PRO A 233 -13.33 20.27 38.52
CA PRO A 233 -11.94 20.20 38.92
C PRO A 233 -11.06 20.58 37.72
N GLU A 234 -10.07 21.46 37.95
CA GLU A 234 -9.14 22.05 36.99
C GLU A 234 -9.18 21.46 35.57
N ALA A 235 -9.96 22.11 34.69
CA ALA A 235 -10.05 21.75 33.29
C ALA A 235 -8.67 21.93 32.61
N PHE A 236 -8.16 20.86 31.99
CA PHE A 236 -7.00 20.92 31.11
C PHE A 236 -7.14 22.10 30.12
N PRO A 237 -6.10 22.95 29.96
CA PRO A 237 -6.20 24.23 29.25
C PRO A 237 -6.90 24.07 27.90
N VAL A 238 -8.02 24.76 27.72
CA VAL A 238 -8.89 24.71 26.53
C VAL A 238 -8.03 24.79 25.28
N VAL A 239 -8.14 23.81 24.38
CA VAL A 239 -7.64 23.98 23.01
C VAL A 239 -8.42 25.16 22.48
N GLY A 240 -7.76 26.27 22.14
CA GLY A 240 -8.45 27.38 21.48
C GLY A 240 -9.25 26.84 20.30
N ALA A 241 -10.45 27.36 20.05
CA ALA A 241 -11.25 26.87 18.94
C ALA A 241 -10.50 27.11 17.62
N ALA A 242 -10.34 26.08 16.79
CA ALA A 242 -9.73 26.23 15.47
C ALA A 242 -10.48 27.31 14.65
N THR A 243 -9.75 28.29 14.12
CA THR A 243 -10.28 29.40 13.32
C THR A 243 -9.89 29.25 11.85
N GLU A 244 -10.44 30.06 10.95
CA GLU A 244 -10.04 30.01 9.53
C GLU A 244 -8.54 30.31 9.34
N GLU A 245 -7.97 31.22 10.14
CA GLU A 245 -6.53 31.54 10.11
C GLU A 245 -5.64 30.45 10.72
N ARG A 246 -6.21 29.66 11.64
CA ARG A 246 -5.55 28.52 12.30
C ARG A 246 -6.43 27.28 12.24
N PRO A 247 -6.49 26.64 11.07
CA PRO A 247 -7.46 25.60 10.82
C PRO A 247 -7.12 24.27 11.49
N VAL A 248 -5.90 24.09 12.02
CA VAL A 248 -5.47 22.85 12.67
C VAL A 248 -4.81 23.18 14.00
N MET A 249 -5.48 22.79 15.08
CA MET A 249 -5.00 22.99 16.45
C MET A 249 -4.75 21.63 17.10
N LEU A 250 -3.52 21.43 17.56
CA LEU A 250 -3.10 20.22 18.26
C LEU A 250 -2.55 20.61 19.64
N ALA A 251 -3.00 19.93 20.68
CA ALA A 251 -2.52 20.14 22.03
C ALA A 251 -2.16 18.82 22.71
N ALA A 252 -1.20 18.93 23.61
CA ALA A 252 -0.79 17.87 24.51
C ALA A 252 -0.53 18.47 25.89
N THR A 253 -0.92 17.74 26.93
CA THR A 253 -0.64 18.09 28.33
C THR A 253 0.04 16.89 28.97
N LEU A 254 1.20 17.14 29.58
CA LEU A 254 1.97 16.08 30.21
C LEU A 254 1.30 15.64 31.51
N ASP A 255 1.09 14.33 31.69
CA ASP A 255 0.51 13.82 32.93
C ASP A 255 1.49 14.01 34.10
N PRO A 256 1.03 14.56 35.25
CA PRO A 256 1.91 14.87 36.39
C PRO A 256 2.47 13.62 37.09
N GLY A 257 1.89 12.44 36.84
CA GLY A 257 2.22 11.17 37.51
C GLY A 257 2.73 10.08 36.57
N LEU A 258 3.53 10.44 35.56
CA LEU A 258 4.10 9.48 34.60
C LEU A 258 4.95 8.41 35.30
N SER A 259 4.64 7.15 35.02
CA SER A 259 5.41 6.00 35.48
C SER A 259 6.75 5.91 34.76
N ARG A 260 7.78 5.60 35.56
CA ARG A 260 9.17 5.47 35.09
C ARG A 260 9.37 4.35 34.07
N TRP A 261 8.60 3.26 34.20
CA TRP A 261 8.82 2.01 33.47
C TRP A 261 7.69 1.65 32.50
N GLN A 262 6.48 2.20 32.67
CA GLN A 262 5.32 1.80 31.87
C GLN A 262 5.52 2.03 30.37
N TRP A 263 6.31 3.02 29.96
CA TRP A 263 6.60 3.26 28.54
C TRP A 263 7.27 2.08 27.82
N LEU A 264 7.99 1.21 28.54
CA LEU A 264 8.61 0.00 28.00
C LEU A 264 7.61 -1.12 27.71
N VAL A 265 6.43 -1.10 28.33
CA VAL A 265 5.44 -2.19 28.27
C VAL A 265 4.14 -1.73 27.61
N LYS A 266 3.76 -0.47 27.77
CA LYS A 266 2.46 0.06 27.34
C LYS A 266 2.25 0.06 25.83
N TRP A 267 3.34 0.03 25.03
CA TRP A 267 3.25 -0.12 23.58
C TRP A 267 2.61 -1.45 23.16
N PHE A 268 2.74 -2.51 23.97
CA PHE A 268 2.06 -3.79 23.72
C PHE A 268 0.53 -3.63 23.84
N LEU A 269 0.07 -2.85 24.82
CA LEU A 269 -1.36 -2.55 24.99
C LEU A 269 -1.94 -1.70 23.86
N ALA A 270 -1.09 -1.04 23.07
CA ALA A 270 -1.51 -0.27 21.90
C ALA A 270 -1.70 -1.13 20.64
N ILE A 271 -1.28 -2.40 20.63
CA ILE A 271 -1.42 -3.31 19.47
C ILE A 271 -2.87 -3.41 18.96
N PRO A 272 -3.90 -3.58 19.83
CA PRO A 272 -5.28 -3.63 19.37
C PRO A 272 -5.73 -2.31 18.72
N HIS A 273 -5.23 -1.16 19.20
CA HIS A 273 -5.49 0.14 18.55
C HIS A 273 -4.82 0.23 17.20
N LEU A 274 -3.57 -0.21 17.06
CA LEU A 274 -2.84 -0.21 15.79
C LEU A 274 -3.55 -1.06 14.74
N PHE A 275 -4.08 -2.23 15.14
CA PHE A 275 -4.86 -3.08 14.26
C PHE A 275 -6.07 -2.32 13.71
N VAL A 276 -6.92 -1.76 14.58
CA VAL A 276 -8.13 -1.03 14.14
C VAL A 276 -7.79 0.24 13.36
N LEU A 277 -6.80 1.02 13.83
CA LEU A 277 -6.34 2.23 13.15
C LEU A 277 -5.76 1.90 11.77
N GLY A 278 -5.09 0.76 11.60
CA GLY A 278 -4.60 0.32 10.30
C GLY A 278 -5.71 0.26 9.26
N PHE A 279 -6.85 -0.36 9.58
CA PHE A 279 -8.00 -0.37 8.68
C PHE A 279 -8.66 1.00 8.52
N LEU A 280 -8.75 1.80 9.60
CA LEU A 280 -9.32 3.14 9.53
C LEU A 280 -8.49 4.08 8.67
N TRP A 281 -7.18 3.93 8.63
CA TRP A 281 -6.29 4.70 7.76
C TRP A 281 -6.48 4.35 6.29
N ILE A 282 -6.75 3.08 5.97
CA ILE A 282 -7.12 2.68 4.61
C ILE A 282 -8.43 3.38 4.21
N ALA A 283 -9.44 3.32 5.07
CA ALA A 283 -10.71 4.02 4.85
C ALA A 283 -10.49 5.55 4.72
N PHE A 284 -9.66 6.15 5.56
CA PHE A 284 -9.29 7.56 5.52
C PHE A 284 -8.72 7.96 4.16
N VAL A 285 -7.79 7.17 3.61
CA VAL A 285 -7.19 7.43 2.29
C VAL A 285 -8.24 7.35 1.18
N VAL A 286 -9.06 6.29 1.17
CA VAL A 286 -10.14 6.12 0.18
C VAL A 286 -11.13 7.28 0.27
N LEU A 287 -11.56 7.65 1.48
CA LEU A 287 -12.51 8.74 1.69
C LEU A 287 -11.91 10.11 1.38
N THR A 288 -10.60 10.29 1.52
CA THR A 288 -9.90 11.50 1.07
C THR A 288 -9.97 11.64 -0.45
N VAL A 289 -9.79 10.54 -1.21
CA VAL A 289 -9.94 10.55 -2.68
C VAL A 289 -11.39 10.87 -3.06
N VAL A 290 -12.36 10.24 -2.42
CA VAL A 290 -13.80 10.53 -2.62
C VAL A 290 -14.12 11.98 -2.30
N ALA A 291 -13.59 12.51 -1.20
CA ALA A 291 -13.72 13.92 -0.83
C ALA A 291 -13.07 14.83 -1.89
N GLY A 292 -11.93 14.44 -2.46
CA GLY A 292 -11.28 15.16 -3.56
C GLY A 292 -12.20 15.33 -4.77
N PHE A 293 -12.87 14.27 -5.21
CA PHE A 293 -13.88 14.36 -6.27
C PHE A 293 -15.06 15.25 -5.85
N ALA A 294 -15.58 15.07 -4.64
CA ALA A 294 -16.67 15.90 -4.13
C ALA A 294 -16.30 17.39 -4.12
N ILE A 295 -15.10 17.75 -3.69
CA ILE A 295 -14.60 19.14 -3.68
C ILE A 295 -14.38 19.64 -5.11
N LEU A 296 -13.86 18.82 -6.02
CA LEU A 296 -13.66 19.20 -7.43
C LEU A 296 -14.98 19.64 -8.09
N PHE A 297 -16.06 18.89 -7.87
CA PHE A 297 -17.37 19.18 -8.45
C PHE A 297 -18.17 20.23 -7.67
N THR A 298 -18.14 20.19 -6.33
CA THR A 298 -19.04 20.99 -5.48
C THR A 298 -18.36 22.15 -4.76
N GLY A 299 -17.03 22.15 -4.67
CA GLY A 299 -16.25 23.07 -3.84
C GLY A 299 -16.41 22.86 -2.33
N ARG A 300 -17.03 21.76 -1.90
CA ARG A 300 -17.34 21.49 -0.49
C ARG A 300 -16.87 20.10 -0.07
N TYR A 301 -16.29 20.03 1.13
CA TYR A 301 -15.97 18.76 1.78
C TYR A 301 -17.23 18.14 2.37
N PRO A 302 -17.65 16.91 2.02
CA PRO A 302 -18.83 16.31 2.65
C PRO A 302 -18.65 16.16 4.17
N ARG A 303 -19.57 16.73 4.97
CA ARG A 303 -19.43 16.77 6.44
C ARG A 303 -19.21 15.39 7.08
N SER A 304 -19.92 14.36 6.63
CA SER A 304 -19.76 13.00 7.17
C SER A 304 -18.36 12.42 6.94
N LEU A 305 -17.75 12.72 5.79
CA LEU A 305 -16.38 12.29 5.48
C LEU A 305 -15.36 13.08 6.31
N PHE A 306 -15.59 14.39 6.48
CA PHE A 306 -14.75 15.24 7.32
C PHE A 306 -14.77 14.77 8.78
N ASP A 307 -15.95 14.52 9.34
CA ASP A 307 -16.12 14.07 10.72
C ASP A 307 -15.45 12.71 10.97
N PHE A 308 -15.57 11.79 10.01
CA PHE A 308 -14.87 10.50 10.05
C PHE A 308 -13.34 10.71 10.03
N ASN A 309 -12.83 11.47 9.06
CA ASN A 309 -11.41 11.71 8.89
C ASN A 309 -10.81 12.42 10.12
N LEU A 310 -11.48 13.45 10.63
CA LEU A 310 -11.10 14.10 11.88
C LEU A 310 -11.10 13.13 13.06
N GLY A 311 -12.08 12.24 13.14
CA GLY A 311 -12.14 11.21 14.17
C GLY A 311 -10.97 10.23 14.12
N VAL A 312 -10.53 9.83 12.92
CA VAL A 312 -9.35 8.98 12.74
C VAL A 312 -8.08 9.71 13.18
N LEU A 313 -7.94 11.01 12.86
CA LEU A 313 -6.81 11.82 13.30
C LEU A 313 -6.79 12.00 14.83
N ARG A 314 -7.96 12.27 15.44
CA ARG A 314 -8.14 12.35 16.90
C ARG A 314 -7.70 11.08 17.59
N TRP A 315 -8.12 9.93 17.09
CA TRP A 315 -7.75 8.66 17.68
C TRP A 315 -6.27 8.35 17.46
N SER A 316 -5.74 8.61 16.27
CA SER A 316 -4.32 8.44 15.96
C SER A 316 -3.45 9.28 16.89
N TRP A 317 -3.83 10.54 17.16
CA TRP A 317 -3.11 11.41 18.09
C TRP A 317 -3.09 10.86 19.50
N ARG A 318 -4.22 10.38 20.02
CA ARG A 318 -4.29 9.78 21.38
C ARG A 318 -3.39 8.55 21.53
N VAL A 319 -3.41 7.65 20.55
CA VAL A 319 -2.60 6.42 20.56
C VAL A 319 -1.12 6.74 20.42
N SER A 320 -0.78 7.68 19.54
CA SER A 320 0.59 8.13 19.37
C SER A 320 1.14 8.81 20.63
N TYR A 321 0.35 9.67 21.29
CA TYR A 321 0.71 10.33 22.55
C TYR A 321 0.89 9.34 23.72
N TYR A 322 0.11 8.27 23.74
CA TYR A 322 0.20 7.22 24.76
C TYR A 322 1.46 6.36 24.63
N ALA A 323 1.82 5.88 23.43
CA ALA A 323 2.80 4.80 23.29
C ALA A 323 3.89 4.98 22.22
N PHE A 324 3.82 6.02 21.37
CA PHE A 324 4.68 6.12 20.19
C PHE A 324 5.23 7.54 19.99
N SER A 325 5.20 8.03 18.75
CA SER A 325 5.77 9.30 18.31
C SER A 325 5.20 10.53 19.02
N GLY A 326 4.05 10.44 19.66
CA GLY A 326 3.47 11.56 20.40
C GLY A 326 4.20 11.88 21.70
N GLY A 327 5.16 11.06 22.13
CA GLY A 327 6.06 11.40 23.23
C GLY A 327 5.72 10.74 24.56
N ILE A 328 5.02 9.60 24.56
CA ILE A 328 4.73 8.77 25.74
C ILE A 328 4.24 9.56 26.98
N GLY A 329 3.59 10.71 26.75
CA GLY A 329 3.32 11.74 27.76
C GLY A 329 2.09 11.51 28.62
N THR A 330 1.39 10.38 28.41
CA THR A 330 0.27 9.92 29.23
C THR A 330 0.34 8.42 29.49
N ASP A 331 -0.05 8.00 30.68
CA ASP A 331 -0.27 6.59 31.02
C ASP A 331 -1.75 6.19 30.99
N ARG A 332 -2.64 7.13 30.65
CA ARG A 332 -4.07 6.87 30.48
C ARG A 332 -4.31 6.10 29.18
N TYR A 333 -4.92 4.93 29.28
CA TYR A 333 -5.19 4.09 28.11
C TYR A 333 -6.16 4.79 27.13
N PRO A 334 -5.85 4.86 25.81
CA PRO A 334 -6.69 5.54 24.84
C PRO A 334 -8.06 4.86 24.66
N PRO A 335 -9.18 5.61 24.70
CA PRO A 335 -10.49 5.04 24.41
C PRO A 335 -10.67 4.71 22.92
N PHE A 336 -11.31 3.58 22.60
CA PHE A 336 -11.69 3.14 21.24
C PHE A 336 -12.87 3.96 20.72
N THR A 337 -12.63 5.22 20.38
CA THR A 337 -13.64 6.13 19.88
C THR A 337 -13.06 7.06 18.83
N LEU A 338 -13.87 7.43 17.84
CA LEU A 338 -13.57 8.51 16.88
C LEU A 338 -14.04 9.87 17.41
N ALA A 339 -14.89 9.88 18.44
CA ALA A 339 -15.40 11.10 19.03
C ALA A 339 -14.29 11.87 19.78
N GLU A 340 -14.59 13.13 20.05
CA GLU A 340 -13.82 13.95 20.95
C GLU A 340 -13.92 13.42 22.39
N VAL A 341 -12.84 13.57 23.15
CA VAL A 341 -12.75 13.21 24.56
C VAL A 341 -12.12 14.40 25.28
N PRO A 342 -12.94 15.32 25.83
CA PRO A 342 -12.46 16.60 26.36
C PRO A 342 -11.40 16.44 27.46
N ASP A 343 -11.56 15.45 28.33
CA ASP A 343 -10.69 15.22 29.49
C ASP A 343 -9.43 14.40 29.18
N TYR A 344 -9.15 14.11 27.90
CA TYR A 344 -7.96 13.36 27.51
C TYR A 344 -6.79 14.31 27.21
N PRO A 345 -5.56 14.00 27.65
CA PRO A 345 -4.43 14.93 27.59
C PRO A 345 -3.93 15.27 26.17
N ALA A 346 -4.32 14.48 25.16
CA ALA A 346 -3.99 14.67 23.76
C ALA A 346 -5.23 15.03 22.93
N ARG A 347 -5.28 16.26 22.40
CA ARG A 347 -6.41 16.78 21.64
C ARG A 347 -6.00 17.34 20.28
N ILE A 348 -6.89 17.18 19.31
CA ILE A 348 -6.76 17.77 17.98
C ILE A 348 -8.13 18.23 17.49
N GLU A 349 -8.15 19.44 16.96
CA GLU A 349 -9.30 20.10 16.36
C GLU A 349 -8.90 20.63 14.99
N ILE A 350 -9.82 20.46 14.03
CA ILE A 350 -9.65 21.00 12.68
C ILE A 350 -10.93 21.78 12.37
N ALA A 351 -10.78 23.06 12.00
CA ALA A 351 -11.89 23.89 11.60
C ALA A 351 -12.50 23.34 10.30
N TYR A 352 -13.82 23.17 10.27
CA TYR A 352 -14.49 22.72 9.06
C TYR A 352 -14.45 23.83 7.99
N PRO A 353 -13.83 23.61 6.81
CA PRO A 353 -13.76 24.62 5.78
C PRO A 353 -15.12 24.78 5.09
N VAL A 354 -15.68 25.99 5.07
CA VAL A 354 -16.99 26.26 4.44
C VAL A 354 -16.91 26.11 2.93
N GLN A 355 -15.79 26.52 2.32
CA GLN A 355 -15.48 26.38 0.90
C GLN A 355 -14.01 26.00 0.72
N LEU A 356 -13.74 25.16 -0.28
CA LEU A 356 -12.39 24.73 -0.68
C LEU A 356 -12.18 25.02 -2.16
N SER A 357 -10.93 25.28 -2.51
CA SER A 357 -10.49 25.58 -3.87
C SER A 357 -10.55 24.33 -4.77
N ARG A 358 -11.36 24.40 -5.85
CA ARG A 358 -11.66 23.25 -6.73
C ARG A 358 -10.43 22.71 -7.47
N GLY A 359 -9.63 23.60 -8.06
CA GLY A 359 -8.46 23.21 -8.87
C GLY A 359 -7.23 22.82 -8.03
N LEU A 360 -7.11 23.38 -6.83
CA LEU A 360 -5.99 23.13 -5.94
C LEU A 360 -6.00 21.67 -5.46
N VAL A 361 -7.17 21.04 -5.32
CA VAL A 361 -7.31 19.61 -5.00
C VAL A 361 -6.47 18.70 -5.87
N LEU A 362 -6.26 19.00 -7.16
CA LEU A 362 -5.47 18.13 -8.05
C LEU A 362 -3.96 18.23 -7.84
N VAL A 363 -3.49 19.32 -7.24
CA VAL A 363 -2.05 19.68 -7.18
C VAL A 363 -1.54 19.68 -5.73
N LYS A 364 -2.38 20.12 -4.81
CA LYS A 364 -2.09 20.36 -3.40
C LYS A 364 -1.48 19.16 -2.68
N TRP A 365 -2.13 18.00 -2.78
CA TRP A 365 -1.86 16.85 -1.92
C TRP A 365 -0.61 16.06 -2.34
N TRP A 366 -0.14 16.20 -3.58
CA TRP A 366 1.05 15.47 -4.05
C TRP A 366 2.18 16.38 -4.53
N LEU A 367 1.91 17.57 -5.08
CA LEU A 367 2.94 18.49 -5.60
C LEU A 367 3.33 19.56 -4.57
N LEU A 368 2.36 20.28 -4.01
CA LEU A 368 2.67 21.33 -3.02
C LEU A 368 3.15 20.74 -1.70
N ALA A 369 2.71 19.52 -1.37
CA ALA A 369 3.16 18.82 -0.17
C ALA A 369 4.55 18.16 -0.32
N ILE A 370 5.18 18.14 -1.52
CA ILE A 370 6.49 17.52 -1.74
C ILE A 370 7.57 18.03 -0.77
N PRO A 371 7.75 19.35 -0.59
CA PRO A 371 8.77 19.84 0.32
C PRO A 371 8.57 19.33 1.76
N HIS A 372 7.32 19.23 2.21
CA HIS A 372 6.99 18.63 3.50
C HIS A 372 7.26 17.14 3.51
N TYR A 373 6.88 16.40 2.47
CA TYR A 373 7.13 14.95 2.38
C TYR A 373 8.62 14.60 2.36
N LEU A 374 9.46 15.42 1.74
CA LEU A 374 10.91 15.22 1.76
C LEU A 374 11.48 15.40 3.17
N ILE A 375 11.08 16.47 3.86
CA ILE A 375 11.59 16.76 5.22
C ILE A 375 11.01 15.77 6.24
N LEU A 376 9.71 15.48 6.17
CA LEU A 376 9.06 14.46 7.01
C LEU A 376 9.59 13.07 6.71
N GLY A 377 9.83 12.77 5.44
CA GLY A 377 10.51 11.56 4.98
C GLY A 377 11.85 11.45 5.68
N LEU A 378 12.71 12.47 5.62
CA LEU A 378 14.02 12.47 6.29
C LEU A 378 13.92 12.34 7.82
N LEU A 379 12.96 13.03 8.45
CA LEU A 379 12.77 13.03 9.91
C LEU A 379 12.17 11.73 10.45
N ALA A 380 11.29 11.08 9.68
CA ALA A 380 10.62 9.83 10.03
C ALA A 380 11.35 8.58 9.50
N SER A 381 12.29 8.75 8.56
CA SER A 381 13.11 7.66 8.03
C SER A 381 13.96 7.04 9.12
N ASN A 382 13.91 5.71 9.23
CA ASN A 382 14.81 4.92 10.05
C ASN A 382 16.25 5.03 9.49
N TRP A 383 17.11 5.84 10.12
CA TRP A 383 18.55 5.91 9.81
C TRP A 383 19.27 4.57 10.05
N TRP A 384 18.65 3.64 10.79
CA TRP A 384 19.12 2.26 10.98
C TRP A 384 18.66 1.32 9.87
N SER A 385 18.78 1.71 8.60
CA SER A 385 18.76 0.77 7.48
C SER A 385 20.21 0.49 7.09
N TRP A 386 20.91 -0.32 7.89
CA TRP A 386 22.21 -0.82 7.47
C TRP A 386 22.01 -1.77 6.27
N SER A 387 22.79 -1.52 5.23
CA SER A 387 22.74 -2.13 3.91
C SER A 387 22.68 -3.66 3.92
N GLY A 388 21.65 -4.22 3.30
CA GLY A 388 21.59 -5.62 2.89
C GLY A 388 20.56 -5.76 1.77
N ALA A 389 21.00 -6.13 0.58
CA ALA A 389 20.14 -6.36 -0.58
C ALA A 389 19.06 -7.41 -0.25
N GLY A 390 17.78 -7.04 -0.39
CA GLY A 390 16.66 -7.97 -0.23
C GLY A 390 15.33 -7.23 -0.26
N HIS A 391 14.50 -7.54 -1.25
CA HIS A 391 13.17 -6.96 -1.47
C HIS A 391 12.17 -7.46 -0.42
N ASP A 392 12.14 -6.86 0.79
CA ASP A 392 11.00 -7.00 1.70
C ASP A 392 10.62 -5.63 2.28
N ARG A 393 9.72 -4.94 1.55
CA ARG A 393 9.18 -3.64 1.91
C ARG A 393 8.15 -3.79 3.04
N PHE A 394 8.62 -3.79 4.28
CA PHE A 394 7.82 -3.31 5.41
C PHE A 394 8.33 -1.93 5.82
N ASN A 395 8.01 -0.93 4.98
CA ASN A 395 8.28 0.46 5.29
C ASN A 395 7.29 0.90 6.38
N GLY A 396 7.76 0.93 7.64
CA GLY A 396 6.95 1.31 8.78
C GLY A 396 6.26 2.65 8.57
N TYR A 397 4.94 2.68 8.77
CA TYR A 397 4.08 3.85 8.70
C TYR A 397 4.68 5.08 9.42
N PRO A 398 4.28 6.32 9.04
CA PRO A 398 4.72 7.57 9.69
C PRO A 398 4.36 7.71 11.19
N PHE A 399 3.78 6.69 11.80
CA PHE A 399 3.42 6.61 13.22
C PHE A 399 4.26 5.60 14.01
N GLY A 400 5.14 4.83 13.35
CA GLY A 400 6.13 3.97 14.00
C GLY A 400 7.30 4.82 14.50
N GLY A 401 7.80 4.55 15.70
CA GLY A 401 8.85 5.32 16.41
C GLY A 401 10.25 5.25 15.78
N GLY A 402 10.35 5.51 14.49
CA GLY A 402 11.56 5.62 13.69
C GLY A 402 12.00 7.06 13.47
N GLY A 403 13.28 7.26 13.14
CA GLY A 403 13.86 8.56 12.81
C GLY A 403 14.14 9.47 14.01
N VAL A 404 14.39 10.76 13.76
CA VAL A 404 14.80 11.75 14.78
C VAL A 404 13.78 11.83 15.90
N LEU A 405 12.49 11.78 15.55
CA LEU A 405 11.41 11.85 16.52
C LEU A 405 11.37 10.62 17.42
N GLY A 406 11.58 9.41 16.87
CA GLY A 406 11.73 8.19 17.68
C GLY A 406 12.89 8.28 18.67
N ILE A 407 14.03 8.84 18.24
CA ILE A 407 15.21 9.07 19.10
C ILE A 407 14.87 10.06 20.22
N LEU A 408 14.20 11.18 19.91
CA LEU A 408 13.80 12.17 20.91
C LEU A 408 12.88 11.56 21.97
N VAL A 409 11.90 10.76 21.56
CA VAL A 409 10.98 10.06 22.47
C VAL A 409 11.73 8.99 23.28
N PHE A 410 12.67 8.26 22.68
CA PHE A 410 13.50 7.30 23.39
C PHE A 410 14.39 7.97 24.44
N ILE A 411 15.05 9.08 24.11
CA ILE A 411 15.84 9.88 25.07
C ILE A 411 14.94 10.37 26.20
N ALA A 412 13.73 10.86 25.88
CA ALA A 412 12.77 11.27 26.90
C ALA A 412 12.33 10.10 27.80
N GLY A 413 12.11 8.92 27.23
CA GLY A 413 11.83 7.68 27.96
C GLY A 413 12.98 7.25 28.88
N CYS A 414 14.22 7.31 28.40
CA CYS A 414 15.42 7.06 29.22
C CYS A 414 15.57 8.10 30.34
N ALA A 415 15.36 9.39 30.05
CA ALA A 415 15.38 10.43 31.08
C ALA A 415 14.31 10.19 32.14
N LEU A 416 13.08 9.85 31.74
CA LEU A 416 11.98 9.49 32.64
C LEU A 416 12.33 8.24 33.47
N LEU A 417 12.97 7.24 32.85
CA LEU A 417 13.37 6.00 33.49
C LEU A 417 14.37 6.25 34.63
N PHE A 418 15.46 6.97 34.35
CA PHE A 418 16.54 7.19 35.30
C PHE A 418 16.24 8.29 36.31
N THR A 419 15.62 9.39 35.88
CA THR A 419 15.43 10.59 36.72
C THR A 419 14.03 10.72 37.30
N GLY A 420 13.06 9.94 36.80
CA GLY A 420 11.65 10.09 37.17
C GLY A 420 11.00 11.38 36.65
N ARG A 421 11.67 12.13 35.78
CA ARG A 421 11.17 13.40 35.23
C ARG A 421 11.26 13.40 33.71
N TYR A 422 10.18 13.81 33.05
CA TYR A 422 10.16 14.04 31.61
C TYR A 422 10.77 15.42 31.29
N PRO A 423 11.83 15.53 30.48
CA PRO A 423 12.43 16.82 30.15
C PRO A 423 11.47 17.72 29.35
N ARG A 424 11.14 18.91 29.88
CA ARG A 424 10.17 19.83 29.24
C ARG A 424 10.59 20.27 27.84
N SER A 425 11.88 20.52 27.61
CA SER A 425 12.39 20.88 26.28
C SER A 425 12.17 19.79 25.23
N LEU A 426 12.32 18.52 25.61
CA LEU A 426 12.02 17.39 24.71
C LEU A 426 10.52 17.27 24.46
N PHE A 427 9.69 17.50 25.48
CA PHE A 427 8.24 17.51 25.34
C PHE A 427 7.79 18.60 24.36
N ASP A 428 8.26 19.83 24.55
CA ASP A 428 7.92 20.98 23.71
C ASP A 428 8.33 20.75 22.25
N LEU A 429 9.51 20.15 22.02
CA LEU A 429 9.99 19.80 20.69
C LEU A 429 9.17 18.67 20.05
N VAL A 430 8.91 17.57 20.76
CA VAL A 430 8.13 16.43 20.25
C VAL A 430 6.71 16.85 19.88
N VAL A 431 6.06 17.65 20.73
CA VAL A 431 4.72 18.20 20.43
C VAL A 431 4.77 19.15 19.24
N GLY A 432 5.79 20.02 19.15
CA GLY A 432 5.97 20.91 18.01
C GLY A 432 6.13 20.18 16.67
N ILE A 433 6.91 19.10 16.62
CA ILE A 433 7.06 18.27 15.41
C ILE A 433 5.75 17.58 15.05
N ASN A 434 5.05 16.97 16.02
CA ASN A 434 3.76 16.34 15.77
C ASN A 434 2.71 17.34 15.29
N ARG A 435 2.67 18.55 15.86
CA ARG A 435 1.78 19.63 15.40
C ARG A 435 2.00 19.94 13.91
N TRP A 436 3.27 20.01 13.49
CA TRP A 436 3.61 20.20 12.09
C TRP A 436 3.20 19.01 11.22
N ILE A 437 3.46 17.76 11.66
CA ILE A 437 3.01 16.53 10.97
C ILE A 437 1.50 16.55 10.74
N PHE A 438 0.70 16.82 11.77
CA PHE A 438 -0.77 16.82 11.67
C PHE A 438 -1.30 17.95 10.78
N ARG A 439 -0.63 19.12 10.74
CA ARG A 439 -0.94 20.18 9.76
C ARG A 439 -0.70 19.72 8.33
N VAL A 440 0.40 19.01 8.07
CA VAL A 440 0.70 18.45 6.75
C VAL A 440 -0.32 17.37 6.37
N ILE A 441 -0.68 16.48 7.30
CA ILE A 441 -1.72 15.47 7.07
C ILE A 441 -3.06 16.13 6.74
N ALA A 442 -3.50 17.12 7.52
CA ALA A 442 -4.75 17.83 7.27
C ALA A 442 -4.76 18.54 5.90
N TYR A 443 -3.64 19.14 5.50
CA TYR A 443 -3.47 19.77 4.20
C TYR A 443 -3.52 18.73 3.05
N ALA A 444 -2.79 17.63 3.18
CA ALA A 444 -2.76 16.53 2.21
C ALA A 444 -4.12 15.82 2.10
N ALA A 445 -4.85 15.70 3.21
CA ALA A 445 -6.19 15.14 3.27
C ALA A 445 -7.30 16.11 2.82
N LEU A 446 -6.91 17.28 2.27
CA LEU A 446 -7.81 18.31 1.74
C LEU A 446 -8.74 18.92 2.78
N MET A 447 -8.41 18.81 4.08
CA MET A 447 -9.23 19.29 5.18
C MET A 447 -9.04 20.78 5.46
N THR A 448 -8.02 21.42 4.88
CA THR A 448 -7.74 22.85 5.00
C THR A 448 -7.06 23.39 3.75
N ASP A 449 -7.35 24.65 3.40
CA ASP A 449 -6.66 25.35 2.32
C ASP A 449 -5.33 26.04 2.68
N HIS A 450 -5.09 26.27 3.97
CA HIS A 450 -3.86 26.91 4.44
C HIS A 450 -2.64 26.01 4.33
N TYR A 451 -1.63 26.48 3.61
CA TYR A 451 -0.34 25.81 3.48
C TYR A 451 0.37 25.69 4.85
N PRO A 452 0.86 24.51 5.25
CA PRO A 452 1.50 24.33 6.54
C PRO A 452 2.82 25.12 6.63
N PRO A 453 3.00 26.00 7.64
CA PRO A 453 4.25 26.75 7.79
C PRO A 453 5.40 25.83 8.21
N PHE A 454 6.63 26.10 7.73
CA PHE A 454 7.87 25.42 8.15
C PHE A 454 8.35 25.94 9.52
N ARG A 455 7.51 25.78 10.55
CA ARG A 455 7.84 26.17 11.93
C ARG A 455 7.39 25.10 12.91
N LEU A 456 8.21 24.90 13.93
CA LEU A 456 7.92 24.02 15.06
C LEU A 456 7.31 24.90 16.16
N ASP A 457 5.99 24.99 16.22
CA ASP A 457 5.32 25.72 17.30
C ASP A 457 5.39 24.88 18.58
N GLN A 458 6.48 25.07 19.33
CA GLN A 458 6.84 24.34 20.55
C GLN A 458 5.88 24.64 21.71
N GLY A 459 5.75 23.69 22.62
CA GLY A 459 4.89 23.79 23.80
C GLY A 459 3.62 22.95 23.72
N GLY A 460 3.06 22.64 24.89
CA GLY A 460 1.82 21.84 25.02
C GLY A 460 0.57 22.54 24.49
N SER A 461 0.50 23.86 24.61
CA SER A 461 -0.54 24.73 24.02
C SER A 461 0.01 25.46 22.79
N GLU A 462 -0.88 25.80 21.85
CA GLU A 462 -0.47 26.58 20.69
C GLU A 462 -0.17 28.05 21.08
N PRO A 463 0.92 28.68 20.59
CA PRO A 463 1.25 30.06 20.96
C PRO A 463 0.14 31.02 20.52
N SER A 464 -0.41 31.81 21.45
CA SER A 464 -1.30 32.93 21.11
C SER A 464 -0.55 33.93 20.22
N PRO A 465 -1.19 34.54 19.21
CA PRO A 465 -0.54 35.63 18.51
C PRO A 465 -0.28 36.75 19.52
N PRO A 466 0.80 37.53 19.38
CA PRO A 466 0.92 38.76 20.17
C PRO A 466 -0.36 39.58 19.95
N PRO A 467 -0.93 40.20 21.00
CA PRO A 467 -2.07 41.07 20.82
C PRO A 467 -1.69 42.09 19.74
N THR A 468 -2.45 42.12 18.65
CA THR A 468 -2.34 43.20 17.69
C THR A 468 -2.64 44.48 18.45
N LEU A 469 -1.60 45.27 18.72
CA LEU A 469 -1.78 46.67 19.09
C LEU A 469 -2.61 47.27 17.97
N GLY A 470 -3.89 47.54 18.26
CA GLY A 470 -4.73 48.30 17.36
C GLY A 470 -4.08 49.68 17.14
N PRO A 471 -4.34 50.33 15.99
CA PRO A 471 -3.95 51.72 15.81
C PRO A 471 -4.78 52.58 16.80
N GLY A 472 -4.30 52.73 18.03
CA GLY A 472 -5.03 53.43 19.09
C GLY A 472 -4.27 53.60 20.42
N ASP A 473 -3.38 52.68 20.79
CA ASP A 473 -2.73 52.74 22.11
C ASP A 473 -1.30 53.29 22.06
N SER A 474 -1.14 54.52 21.55
CA SER A 474 -0.01 55.36 21.93
C SER A 474 -0.37 56.12 23.21
N HIS A 475 -0.40 55.42 24.35
CA HIS A 475 -0.45 56.11 25.63
C HIS A 475 0.93 56.68 25.93
N VAL A 476 1.19 57.89 25.42
CA VAL A 476 2.27 58.74 25.91
C VAL A 476 1.94 59.03 27.39
N PRO A 477 2.83 58.76 28.36
CA PRO A 477 2.61 59.20 29.73
C PRO A 477 2.66 60.73 29.76
N ASN A 478 1.58 61.37 30.20
CA ASN A 478 1.60 62.81 30.48
C ASN A 478 2.69 63.09 31.53
N PRO A 479 3.58 64.07 31.30
CA PRO A 479 4.51 64.49 32.34
C PRO A 479 3.72 65.08 33.50
N VAL A 480 3.92 64.51 34.69
CA VAL A 480 3.37 65.01 35.94
C VAL A 480 3.89 66.44 36.16
N ASN A 481 2.97 67.40 36.14
CA ASN A 481 3.23 68.80 36.44
C ASN A 481 3.28 68.96 37.97
N THR A 482 4.47 68.92 38.56
CA THR A 482 4.69 69.36 39.95
C THR A 482 4.80 70.88 39.99
N GLY A 483 3.65 71.55 39.99
CA GLY A 483 3.53 72.98 40.28
C GLY A 483 2.63 73.19 41.49
N GLY A 484 3.24 73.32 42.67
CA GLY A 484 2.55 73.65 43.92
C GLY A 484 3.46 74.48 44.82
N GLN A 485 3.46 75.79 44.60
CA GLN A 485 3.72 76.81 45.63
C GLN A 485 2.34 77.23 46.19
N PRO A 486 2.25 77.64 47.47
CA PRO A 486 2.68 79.00 47.85
C PRO A 486 3.94 79.06 48.71
#